data_AF-A0A1F7A9P8-F1
#
_entry.id   AF-A0A1F7A9P8-F1
#
_cell.length_a   1.000
_cell.length_b   1.000
_cell.length_c   1.000
_cell.angle_alpha   90.00
_cell.angle_beta   90.00
_cell.angle_gamma   90.00
#
_symmetry.space_group_name_H-M   'P 1'
#
loop_
_entity.id
_entity.type
_entity.pdbx_description
1 polymer ?
#
loop_
_entity_poly.entity_id
_entity_poly.type
_entity_poly.pdbx_seq_one_letter_code
_entity_poly.pdbx_strand_id
1 'polypeptide(L)'
;MAGMMGDTGMGDQGAQPPSDPNYVFGARMKTFVTTIKLPAHSLTFDENLFINLLAGSISLSKDEKRKIVDSIPKLRQEQVDELVRIFEEERQKFVELSPKHGTQLKKLEDEHAADWRDLEINYKSEQKGQEDQNKAEEIRKQLGL
;
A
#
# COMPACT_ATOMS: atom_id res chain seq x y z
N MET A 1 14.00 -48.18 43.55
CA MET A 1 14.11 -46.77 43.92
C MET A 1 14.43 -46.01 42.63
N ALA A 2 13.43 -45.46 41.94
CA ALA A 2 12.82 -44.14 42.19
C ALA A 2 13.85 -43.01 41.96
N GLY A 3 13.89 -42.45 40.74
CA GLY A 3 13.46 -41.07 40.43
C GLY A 3 14.70 -40.25 40.00
N MET A 4 14.73 -39.26 39.12
CA MET A 4 13.81 -38.39 38.37
C MET A 4 14.65 -37.89 37.16
N MET A 5 14.16 -37.89 35.91
CA MET A 5 13.47 -36.79 35.22
C MET A 5 13.91 -35.35 35.56
N GLY A 6 14.14 -34.58 34.49
CA GLY A 6 14.39 -33.14 34.44
C GLY A 6 15.17 -32.84 33.16
N ASP A 7 14.62 -33.04 31.96
CA ASP A 7 13.77 -32.06 31.26
C ASP A 7 13.97 -30.61 31.75
N THR A 8 14.70 -29.83 30.95
CA THR A 8 14.43 -28.39 30.81
C THR A 8 14.84 -28.01 29.39
N GLY A 9 13.87 -28.09 28.49
CA GLY A 9 13.90 -27.33 27.26
C GLY A 9 13.91 -25.84 27.61
N MET A 10 15.01 -25.15 27.29
CA MET A 10 15.02 -23.69 27.27
C MET A 10 14.67 -23.28 25.85
N GLY A 11 13.39 -22.96 25.65
CA GLY A 11 12.90 -22.43 24.39
C GLY A 11 13.68 -21.17 24.02
N ASP A 12 14.15 -21.14 22.78
CA ASP A 12 14.60 -19.95 22.07
C ASP A 12 13.41 -18.98 22.01
N GLN A 13 13.24 -18.17 23.05
CA GLN A 13 12.34 -17.03 23.02
C GLN A 13 13.02 -16.02 22.10
N GLY A 14 12.68 -16.10 20.80
CA GLY A 14 13.16 -15.21 19.76
C GLY A 14 13.07 -13.76 20.21
N ALA A 15 14.21 -13.22 20.63
CA ALA A 15 14.33 -11.84 21.06
C ALA A 15 13.90 -10.97 19.88
N GLN A 16 12.78 -10.26 20.02
CA GLN A 16 12.39 -9.29 19.01
C GLN A 16 13.53 -8.29 18.89
N PRO A 17 13.97 -7.97 17.65
CA PRO A 17 15.06 -7.03 17.47
C PRO A 17 14.70 -5.71 18.17
N PRO A 18 15.68 -5.03 18.80
CA PRO A 18 15.43 -3.78 19.51
C PRO A 18 14.70 -2.80 18.58
N SER A 19 13.66 -2.15 19.10
CA SER A 19 12.89 -1.14 18.38
C SER A 19 13.77 0.07 18.09
N ASP A 20 13.77 0.58 16.85
CA ASP A 20 14.39 1.85 16.50
C ASP A 20 13.57 3.03 17.05
N PRO A 21 14.02 3.73 18.11
CA PRO A 21 13.23 4.79 18.75
C PRO A 21 13.18 6.08 17.92
N ASN A 22 14.02 6.20 16.89
CA ASN A 22 14.04 7.35 15.98
C ASN A 22 13.16 7.11 14.74
N TYR A 23 12.64 5.90 14.56
CA TYR A 23 11.71 5.59 13.48
C TYR A 23 10.32 6.13 13.79
N VAL A 24 9.75 6.85 12.82
CA VAL A 24 8.37 7.33 12.86
C VAL A 24 7.66 6.81 11.62
N PHE A 25 6.62 6.01 11.83
CA PHE A 25 5.81 5.47 10.75
C PHE A 25 5.22 6.58 9.87
N GLY A 26 5.23 6.40 8.56
CA GLY A 26 4.68 7.36 7.60
C GLY A 26 5.57 8.58 7.35
N ALA A 27 6.74 8.71 7.99
CA ALA A 27 7.64 9.83 7.76
C ALA A 27 8.09 9.94 6.28
N ARG A 28 8.28 8.81 5.60
CA ARG A 28 8.63 8.76 4.17
C ARG A 28 7.52 9.29 3.25
N MET A 29 6.27 9.24 3.72
CA MET A 29 5.11 9.64 2.91
C MET A 29 5.06 11.16 2.69
N LYS A 30 5.83 11.96 3.45
CA LYS A 30 5.93 13.40 3.24
C LYS A 30 6.56 13.79 1.91
N THR A 31 7.45 12.96 1.38
CA THR A 31 8.14 13.17 0.09
C THR A 31 7.69 12.15 -0.96
N PHE A 32 6.59 11.44 -0.69
CA PHE A 32 6.08 10.42 -1.58
C PHE A 32 5.53 11.05 -2.86
N VAL A 33 5.94 10.47 -3.98
CA VAL A 33 5.46 10.81 -5.32
C VAL A 33 5.10 9.52 -6.03
N THR A 34 4.06 9.56 -6.84
CA THR A 34 3.61 8.40 -7.60
C THR A 34 3.20 8.76 -9.02
N THR A 35 3.28 7.77 -9.88
CA THR A 35 2.90 7.83 -11.29
C THR A 35 1.50 7.27 -11.55
N ILE A 36 0.90 6.58 -10.57
CA ILE A 36 -0.49 6.14 -10.64
C ILE A 36 -1.39 7.36 -10.51
N LYS A 37 -2.35 7.48 -11.43
CA LYS A 37 -3.38 8.51 -11.41
C LYS A 37 -4.72 7.85 -11.15
N LEU A 38 -5.60 8.54 -10.44
CA LEU A 38 -6.97 8.06 -10.26
C LEU A 38 -7.71 8.11 -11.61
N PRO A 39 -8.57 7.13 -11.90
CA PRO A 39 -9.44 7.18 -13.07
C PRO A 39 -10.39 8.38 -12.97
N ALA A 40 -10.86 8.89 -14.10
CA ALA A 40 -11.80 10.02 -14.10
C ALA A 40 -13.06 9.73 -13.25
N HIS A 41 -13.38 10.63 -12.32
CA HIS A 41 -14.51 10.51 -11.40
C HIS A 41 -15.18 11.86 -11.13
N SER A 42 -16.43 11.82 -10.65
CA SER A 42 -17.21 13.01 -10.26
C SER A 42 -17.11 13.34 -8.76
N LEU A 43 -16.32 12.59 -8.01
CA LEU A 43 -16.14 12.74 -6.57
C LEU A 43 -15.25 13.94 -6.22
N THR A 44 -15.49 14.54 -5.07
CA THR A 44 -14.79 15.74 -4.58
C THR A 44 -13.96 15.40 -3.35
N PHE A 45 -12.67 15.15 -3.52
CA PHE A 45 -11.72 14.89 -2.43
C PHE A 45 -10.29 15.26 -2.88
N ASP A 46 -9.35 15.33 -1.94
CA ASP A 46 -7.94 15.52 -2.28
C ASP A 46 -7.34 14.19 -2.77
N GLU A 47 -7.24 14.06 -4.10
CA GLU A 47 -6.71 12.85 -4.74
C GLU A 47 -5.27 12.56 -4.33
N ASN A 48 -4.44 13.58 -4.12
CA ASN A 48 -3.05 13.39 -3.73
C ASN A 48 -2.97 12.86 -2.30
N LEU A 49 -3.76 13.43 -1.39
CA LEU A 49 -3.87 12.94 -0.02
C LEU A 49 -4.40 11.50 0.00
N PHE A 50 -5.44 11.20 -0.78
CA PHE A 50 -6.02 9.86 -0.85
C PHE A 50 -5.01 8.83 -1.34
N ILE A 51 -4.31 9.09 -2.45
CA ILE A 51 -3.30 8.16 -2.96
C ILE A 51 -2.14 8.03 -1.97
N ASN A 52 -1.73 9.11 -1.32
CA ASN A 52 -0.70 9.08 -0.29
C ASN A 52 -1.10 8.15 0.87
N LEU A 53 -2.32 8.29 1.37
CA LEU A 53 -2.86 7.43 2.43
C LEU A 53 -2.98 5.97 1.96
N LEU A 54 -3.52 5.73 0.78
CA LEU A 54 -3.68 4.40 0.20
C LEU A 54 -2.34 3.69 -0.02
N ALA A 55 -1.33 4.41 -0.53
CA ALA A 55 0.00 3.87 -0.72
C ALA A 55 0.67 3.51 0.61
N GLY A 56 0.49 4.37 1.63
CA GLY A 56 1.03 4.21 2.98
C GLY A 56 0.28 3.19 3.85
N SER A 57 -0.93 2.79 3.47
CA SER A 57 -1.70 1.77 4.18
C SER A 57 -0.97 0.43 4.15
N ILE A 58 -0.79 -0.17 5.33
CA ILE A 58 -0.18 -1.50 5.48
C ILE A 58 -1.22 -2.59 5.77
N SER A 59 -2.48 -2.22 6.01
CA SER A 59 -3.59 -3.16 6.12
C SER A 59 -4.10 -3.68 4.76
N LEU A 60 -3.59 -3.15 3.65
CA LEU A 60 -4.04 -3.49 2.30
C LEU A 60 -2.92 -4.15 1.51
N SER A 61 -3.26 -5.25 0.85
CA SER A 61 -2.41 -5.87 -0.16
C SER A 61 -2.31 -5.02 -1.42
N LYS A 62 -1.29 -5.29 -2.24
CA LYS A 62 -1.13 -4.67 -3.57
C LYS A 62 -2.40 -4.77 -4.42
N ASP A 63 -3.04 -5.94 -4.47
CA ASP A 63 -4.24 -6.16 -5.28
C ASP A 63 -5.46 -5.41 -4.75
N GLU A 64 -5.59 -5.26 -3.43
CA GLU A 64 -6.65 -4.45 -2.83
C GLU A 64 -6.46 -2.96 -3.12
N LYS A 65 -5.23 -2.46 -3.01
CA LYS A 65 -4.90 -1.07 -3.38
C LYS A 65 -5.26 -0.80 -4.83
N ARG A 66 -4.91 -1.71 -5.75
CA ARG A 66 -5.31 -1.63 -7.16
C ARG A 66 -6.82 -1.61 -7.32
N LYS A 67 -7.54 -2.55 -6.70
CA LYS A 67 -9.01 -2.63 -6.78
C LYS A 67 -9.67 -1.35 -6.28
N ILE A 68 -9.15 -0.72 -5.23
CA ILE A 68 -9.66 0.54 -4.70
C ILE A 68 -9.51 1.64 -5.75
N VAL A 69 -8.31 1.81 -6.33
CA VAL A 69 -8.05 2.80 -7.40
C VAL A 69 -9.01 2.59 -8.58
N ASP A 70 -9.15 1.34 -9.05
CA ASP A 70 -10.00 1.01 -10.19
C ASP A 70 -11.50 1.15 -9.89
N SER A 71 -11.88 1.10 -8.60
CA SER A 71 -13.27 1.22 -8.16
C SER A 71 -13.70 2.66 -7.88
N ILE A 72 -12.78 3.64 -7.80
CA ILE A 72 -13.09 5.05 -7.48
C ILE A 72 -14.28 5.60 -8.30
N PRO A 73 -14.37 5.42 -9.63
CA PRO A 73 -15.50 5.97 -10.40
C PRO A 73 -16.86 5.37 -10.05
N LYS A 74 -16.87 4.23 -9.35
CA LYS A 74 -18.08 3.49 -8.94
C LYS A 74 -18.45 3.76 -7.48
N LEU A 75 -17.61 4.48 -6.73
CA LEU A 75 -17.87 4.82 -5.34
C LEU A 75 -18.77 6.05 -5.23
N ARG A 76 -19.50 6.12 -4.12
CA ARG A 76 -20.21 7.32 -3.69
C ARG A 76 -19.30 8.18 -2.82
N GLN A 77 -19.62 9.47 -2.70
CA GLN A 77 -18.83 10.42 -1.91
C GLN A 77 -18.61 9.95 -0.48
N GLU A 78 -19.67 9.50 0.21
CA GLU A 78 -19.56 9.03 1.59
C GLU A 78 -18.65 7.79 1.72
N GLN A 79 -18.50 6.99 0.65
CA GLN A 79 -17.63 5.83 0.67
C GLN A 79 -16.15 6.22 0.56
N VAL A 80 -15.83 7.23 -0.26
CA VAL A 80 -14.45 7.75 -0.33
C VAL A 80 -14.09 8.50 0.94
N ASP A 81 -15.01 9.29 1.48
CA ASP A 81 -14.79 10.00 2.75
C ASP A 81 -14.50 9.02 3.89
N GLU A 82 -15.23 7.90 3.97
CA GLU A 82 -14.97 6.86 4.97
C GLU A 82 -13.64 6.14 4.72
N LEU A 83 -13.25 5.89 3.47
CA LEU A 83 -11.93 5.32 3.17
C LEU A 83 -10.80 6.25 3.62
N VAL A 84 -10.90 7.56 3.34
CA VAL A 84 -9.94 8.56 3.83
C VAL A 84 -9.85 8.49 5.34
N ARG A 85 -10.99 8.52 6.04
CA ARG A 85 -11.03 8.46 7.51
C ARG A 85 -10.38 7.20 8.05
N ILE A 86 -10.69 6.03 7.48
CA ILE A 86 -10.11 4.74 7.87
C ILE A 86 -8.58 4.76 7.72
N PHE A 87 -8.05 5.27 6.61
CA PHE A 87 -6.60 5.31 6.38
C PHE A 87 -5.91 6.35 7.28
N GLU A 88 -6.56 7.48 7.58
CA GLU A 88 -6.02 8.44 8.55
C GLU A 88 -5.95 7.85 9.96
N GLU A 89 -7.02 7.18 10.41
CA GLU A 89 -7.06 6.48 11.69
C GLU A 89 -6.00 5.36 11.76
N GLU A 90 -5.86 4.58 10.68
CA GLU A 90 -4.83 3.55 10.55
C GLU A 90 -3.43 4.15 10.74
N ARG A 91 -3.10 5.21 9.99
CA ARG A 91 -1.80 5.87 10.08
C ARG A 91 -1.54 6.38 11.49
N GLN A 92 -2.51 6.99 12.15
CA GLN A 92 -2.36 7.48 13.52
C GLN A 92 -2.04 6.33 14.49
N LYS A 93 -2.78 5.21 14.41
CA LYS A 93 -2.52 4.02 15.24
C LYS A 93 -1.09 3.49 15.06
N PHE A 94 -0.58 3.44 13.83
CA PHE A 94 0.80 2.99 13.60
C PHE A 94 1.87 4.01 14.02
N VAL A 95 1.59 5.30 13.95
CA VAL A 95 2.46 6.33 14.52
C VAL A 95 2.58 6.15 16.04
N GLU A 96 1.47 5.91 16.73
CA GLU A 96 1.47 5.65 18.18
C GLU A 96 2.21 4.35 18.56
N LEU A 97 2.22 3.35 17.68
CA LEU A 97 2.95 2.09 17.84
C LEU A 97 4.44 2.19 17.49
N SER A 98 4.86 3.22 16.75
CA SER A 98 6.23 3.40 16.25
C SER A 98 7.30 3.31 17.34
N PRO A 99 7.17 3.95 18.51
CA PRO A 99 8.20 3.88 19.55
C PRO A 99 8.42 2.48 20.12
N LYS A 100 7.40 1.61 20.07
CA LYS A 100 7.45 0.25 20.62
C LYS A 100 7.83 -0.80 19.59
N HIS A 101 7.45 -0.60 18.32
CA HIS A 101 7.57 -1.59 17.25
C HIS A 101 8.33 -1.07 16.03
N GLY A 102 9.16 -0.02 16.19
CA GLY A 102 9.77 0.71 15.07
C GLY A 102 10.48 -0.17 14.04
N THR A 103 11.22 -1.19 14.48
CA THR A 103 11.94 -2.11 13.57
C THR A 103 10.99 -2.98 12.74
N GLN A 104 9.89 -3.46 13.35
CA GLN A 104 8.88 -4.25 12.64
C GLN A 104 8.06 -3.39 11.68
N LEU A 105 7.66 -2.20 12.14
CA LEU A 105 6.91 -1.24 11.33
C LEU A 105 7.71 -0.74 10.13
N LYS A 106 9.01 -0.47 10.32
CA LYS A 106 9.91 -0.12 9.22
C LYS A 106 9.97 -1.20 8.16
N LYS A 107 10.07 -2.48 8.57
CA LYS A 107 10.08 -3.61 7.64
C LYS A 107 8.76 -3.69 6.85
N LEU A 108 7.63 -3.56 7.53
CA LEU A 108 6.32 -3.55 6.87
C LEU A 108 6.19 -2.38 5.89
N GLU A 109 6.58 -1.17 6.31
CA GLU A 109 6.56 0.02 5.44
C GLU A 109 7.48 -0.14 4.22
N ASP A 110 8.64 -0.80 4.36
CA ASP A 110 9.53 -1.14 3.26
C ASP A 110 8.92 -2.14 2.28
N GLU A 111 8.27 -3.19 2.79
CA GLU A 111 7.56 -4.20 2.00
C GLU A 111 6.40 -3.55 1.21
N HIS A 112 5.54 -2.79 1.87
CA HIS A 112 4.41 -2.12 1.21
C HIS A 112 4.84 -1.02 0.23
N ALA A 113 5.97 -0.35 0.48
CA ALA A 113 6.55 0.58 -0.48
C ALA A 113 7.15 -0.12 -1.71
N ALA A 114 7.69 -1.34 -1.56
CA ALA A 114 8.09 -2.17 -2.69
C ALA A 114 6.87 -2.62 -3.50
N ASP A 115 5.81 -3.11 -2.83
CA ASP A 115 4.56 -3.49 -3.47
C ASP A 115 3.93 -2.35 -4.28
N TRP A 116 3.97 -1.12 -3.74
CA TRP A 116 3.47 0.04 -4.46
C TRP A 116 4.28 0.32 -5.74
N ARG A 117 5.62 0.25 -5.66
CA ARG A 117 6.48 0.43 -6.83
C ARG A 117 6.22 -0.62 -7.91
N ASP A 118 6.00 -1.88 -7.52
CA ASP A 118 5.63 -2.94 -8.44
C ASP A 118 4.27 -2.65 -9.12
N LEU A 119 3.32 -2.12 -8.36
CA LEU A 119 2.01 -1.70 -8.89
C LEU A 119 2.18 -0.57 -9.92
N GLU A 120 3.06 0.41 -9.67
CA GLU A 120 3.37 1.48 -10.64
C GLU A 120 3.96 0.93 -11.94
N ILE A 121 4.87 -0.04 -11.84
CA ILE A 121 5.47 -0.69 -13.01
C ILE A 121 4.39 -1.41 -13.83
N ASN A 122 3.48 -2.11 -13.16
CA ASN A 122 2.37 -2.81 -13.81
C ASN A 122 1.42 -1.83 -14.52
N TYR A 123 1.01 -0.74 -13.85
CA TYR A 123 0.16 0.28 -14.46
C TYR A 123 0.80 0.90 -15.71
N LYS A 124 2.11 1.20 -15.68
CA LYS A 124 2.82 1.72 -16.85
C LYS A 124 2.87 0.71 -18.01
N SER A 125 3.10 -0.57 -17.69
CA SER A 125 3.13 -1.64 -18.68
C SER A 125 1.76 -1.82 -19.36
N GLU A 126 0.69 -1.85 -18.57
CA GLU A 126 -0.69 -1.99 -19.06
C GLU A 126 -1.10 -0.77 -19.90
N GLN A 127 -0.79 0.45 -19.46
CA GLN A 127 -1.06 1.66 -20.25
C GLN A 127 -0.34 1.63 -21.60
N LYS A 128 0.93 1.25 -21.63
CA LYS A 128 1.70 1.15 -22.87
C LYS A 128 1.13 0.09 -23.81
N GLY A 129 0.75 -1.08 -23.29
CA GLY A 129 0.11 -2.13 -24.07
C GLY A 129 -1.22 -1.67 -24.68
N GLN A 130 -2.04 -0.94 -23.91
CA GLN A 130 -3.32 -0.40 -24.38
C GLN A 130 -3.11 0.69 -25.45
N GLU A 131 -2.14 1.58 -25.27
CA GLU A 131 -1.80 2.60 -26.27
C GLU A 131 -1.34 1.99 -27.60
N ASP A 132 -0.48 0.96 -27.55
CA ASP A 132 0.02 0.29 -28.76
C ASP A 132 -1.12 -0.45 -29.49
N GLN A 133 -2.05 -1.08 -28.76
CA GLN A 133 -3.25 -1.69 -29.34
C GLN A 133 -4.17 -0.64 -29.99
N ASN A 134 -4.47 0.44 -29.28
CA ASN A 134 -5.35 1.50 -29.81
C ASN A 134 -4.77 2.13 -31.08
N LYS A 135 -3.45 2.35 -31.14
CA LYS A 135 -2.76 2.84 -32.34
C LYS A 135 -2.83 1.83 -33.49
N ALA A 136 -2.64 0.55 -33.21
CA ALA A 136 -2.74 -0.49 -34.22
C ALA A 136 -4.17 -0.61 -34.81
N GLU A 137 -5.20 -0.50 -33.97
CA GLU A 137 -6.60 -0.49 -34.41
C GLU A 137 -6.93 0.77 -35.23
N GLU A 138 -6.42 1.93 -34.84
CA GLU A 138 -6.61 3.17 -35.60
C GLU A 138 -5.94 3.10 -36.98
N ILE A 139 -4.72 2.58 -37.06
CA ILE A 139 -4.02 2.35 -38.34
C ILE A 139 -4.81 1.35 -39.19
N ARG A 140 -5.31 0.25 -38.61
CA ARG A 140 -6.13 -0.74 -39.32
C ARG A 140 -7.40 -0.12 -39.91
N LYS A 141 -8.09 0.72 -39.12
CA LYS A 141 -9.29 1.44 -39.54
C LYS A 141 -8.99 2.48 -40.64
N GLN A 142 -7.85 3.18 -40.58
CA GLN A 142 -7.41 4.11 -41.62
C GLN A 142 -7.03 3.41 -42.93
N LEU A 143 -6.53 2.17 -42.85
CA LEU A 143 -6.20 1.34 -44.01
C LEU A 143 -7.40 0.55 -44.57
N GLY A 144 -8.58 0.63 -43.95
CA GLY A 144 -9.81 -0.02 -44.41
C GLY A 144 -9.87 -1.54 -44.24
N LEU A 145 -9.16 -2.09 -43.25
CA LEU A 145 -9.09 -3.52 -42.89
C LEU A 145 -9.92 -3.92 -41.67
#